data_AF-A0A0U2ZHA4-F1
#
_entry.id   AF-A0A0U2ZHA4-F1
#
_cell.length_a   1.000
_cell.length_b   1.000
_cell.length_c   1.000
_cell.angle_alpha   90.00
_cell.angle_beta   90.00
_cell.angle_gamma   90.00
#
_symmetry.space_group_name_H-M   'P 1'
#
loop_
_entity.id
_entity.type
_entity.pdbx_description
1 polymer ?
#
loop_
_entity_poly.entity_id
_entity_poly.type
_entity_poly.pdbx_seq_one_letter_code
_entity_poly.pdbx_strand_id
1 'polypeptide(L)'
;MKNYEKGASLKQEELKGVTTKLILERPATQLLNDFGAGKASPGSGSAAALLSILSAKMIITVCEISTTKHECEKSHKDFGFISVQIKEKIEPRLRELFELDAKDFEKVVELRVKRDKSHDSAEKARFSRDSLDLLETATDYTFEVADLSFLLMEYGITVFEHGWHAVRGDSGVSISAAMSGIMSSIFIINLNLKTLTRRNYASDNLKRLQSIQKKLEEIQIRAFSCVTAISSESLDSIQLELLKDA
;
A
#
# COMPACT_ATOMS: atom_id res chain seq x y z
N MET A 1 -10.38 -13.16 -37.27
CA MET A 1 -9.63 -13.78 -36.16
C MET A 1 -8.10 -13.73 -36.28
N LYS A 2 -7.48 -13.71 -37.47
CA LYS A 2 -6.00 -13.71 -37.60
C LYS A 2 -5.25 -12.39 -37.32
N ASN A 3 -5.94 -11.27 -37.08
CA ASN A 3 -5.31 -9.95 -36.86
C ASN A 3 -5.28 -9.49 -35.39
N TYR A 4 -5.87 -10.25 -34.46
CA TYR A 4 -5.86 -9.93 -33.03
C TYR A 4 -4.64 -10.52 -32.31
N GLU A 5 -4.12 -11.65 -32.77
CA GLU A 5 -2.96 -12.33 -32.15
C GLU A 5 -1.63 -11.63 -32.45
N LYS A 6 -1.49 -10.99 -33.63
CA LYS A 6 -0.27 -10.24 -33.99
C LYS A 6 -0.07 -8.97 -33.15
N GLY A 7 -1.14 -8.31 -32.73
CA GLY A 7 -1.07 -7.09 -31.89
C GLY A 7 -0.71 -7.37 -30.42
N ALA A 8 -1.04 -8.55 -29.91
CA ALA A 8 -0.67 -8.99 -28.57
C ALA A 8 0.79 -9.45 -28.50
N SER A 9 1.29 -10.12 -29.55
CA SER A 9 2.69 -10.56 -29.65
C SER A 9 3.68 -9.40 -29.72
N LEU A 10 3.34 -8.31 -30.43
CA LEU A 10 4.19 -7.13 -30.55
C LEU A 10 4.37 -6.38 -29.21
N LYS A 11 3.33 -6.32 -28.37
CA LYS A 11 3.41 -5.69 -27.04
C LYS A 11 4.22 -6.50 -26.01
N GLN A 12 4.29 -7.84 -26.18
CA GLN A 12 5.13 -8.68 -25.33
C GLN A 12 6.61 -8.67 -25.73
N GLU A 13 6.92 -8.33 -26.99
CA GLU A 13 8.32 -8.21 -27.46
C GLU A 13 8.96 -6.86 -27.12
N GLU A 14 8.17 -5.78 -26.97
CA GLU A 14 8.68 -4.47 -26.55
C GLU A 14 9.15 -4.41 -25.08
N LEU A 15 8.85 -5.43 -24.27
CA LEU A 15 9.30 -5.57 -22.88
C LEU A 15 10.59 -6.41 -22.71
N LYS A 16 11.16 -6.95 -23.80
CA LYS A 16 12.36 -7.80 -23.76
C LYS A 16 13.70 -7.05 -23.91
N GLY A 17 13.67 -5.72 -23.97
CA GLY A 17 14.87 -4.89 -24.08
C GLY A 17 15.23 -4.22 -22.75
N VAL A 18 16.24 -4.77 -22.06
CA VAL A 18 16.76 -4.34 -20.74
C VAL A 18 15.83 -4.69 -19.58
N THR A 19 15.90 -5.93 -19.11
CA THR A 19 15.26 -6.35 -17.86
C THR A 19 16.00 -5.73 -16.68
N THR A 20 15.70 -4.46 -16.37
CA THR A 20 15.99 -3.92 -15.05
C THR A 20 15.24 -4.79 -14.06
N LYS A 21 15.96 -5.62 -13.29
CA LYS A 21 15.35 -6.49 -12.28
C LYS A 21 14.47 -5.64 -11.36
N LEU A 22 13.21 -6.07 -11.17
CA LEU A 22 12.23 -5.35 -10.34
C LEU A 22 12.81 -5.11 -8.94
N ILE A 23 12.55 -3.93 -8.37
CA ILE A 23 13.12 -3.55 -7.07
C ILE A 23 12.58 -4.47 -5.97
N LEU A 24 11.30 -4.84 -6.05
CA LEU A 24 10.64 -5.72 -5.10
C LEU A 24 11.11 -7.18 -5.17
N GLU A 25 11.83 -7.58 -6.23
CA GLU A 25 12.46 -8.90 -6.37
C GLU A 25 13.88 -8.95 -5.76
N ARG A 26 14.36 -7.84 -5.19
CA ARG A 26 15.64 -7.82 -4.50
C ARG A 26 15.55 -8.61 -3.19
N PRO A 27 16.65 -9.25 -2.75
CA PRO A 27 16.72 -9.83 -1.41
C PRO A 27 16.30 -8.80 -0.36
N ALA A 28 15.58 -9.23 0.67
CA ALA A 28 15.02 -8.31 1.68
C ALA A 28 16.09 -7.40 2.31
N THR A 29 17.27 -7.94 2.62
CA THR A 29 18.39 -7.15 3.16
C THR A 29 18.87 -6.08 2.19
N GLN A 30 18.89 -6.36 0.89
CA GLN A 30 19.24 -5.38 -0.13
C GLN A 30 18.14 -4.33 -0.26
N LEU A 31 16.88 -4.73 -0.32
CA LEU A 31 15.75 -3.80 -0.43
C LEU A 31 15.72 -2.81 0.75
N LEU A 32 15.93 -3.30 1.98
CA LEU A 32 16.01 -2.45 3.17
C LEU A 32 17.21 -1.50 3.13
N ASN A 33 18.37 -1.95 2.64
CA ASN A 33 19.52 -1.07 2.43
C ASN A 33 19.22 0.01 1.38
N ASP A 34 18.47 -0.32 0.33
CA ASP A 34 18.09 0.64 -0.71
C ASP A 34 17.19 1.75 -0.15
N PHE A 35 16.20 1.41 0.69
CA PHE A 35 15.40 2.42 1.43
C PHE A 35 16.26 3.29 2.35
N GLY A 36 17.28 2.72 2.98
CA GLY A 36 18.21 3.42 3.88
C GLY A 36 19.32 4.21 3.18
N ALA A 37 19.46 4.11 1.85
CA ALA A 37 20.62 4.64 1.13
C ALA A 37 20.59 6.16 0.91
N GLY A 38 19.52 6.86 1.31
CA GLY A 38 19.36 8.30 1.09
C GLY A 38 19.21 8.69 -0.39
N LYS A 39 18.78 7.74 -1.24
CA LYS A 39 18.50 7.96 -2.66
C LYS A 39 17.04 8.32 -2.88
N ALA A 40 16.71 8.78 -4.09
CA ALA A 40 15.34 9.10 -4.48
C ALA A 40 14.40 7.89 -4.52
N SER A 41 14.95 6.70 -4.78
CA SER A 41 14.18 5.47 -5.02
C SER A 41 14.91 4.23 -4.47
N PRO A 42 14.18 3.25 -3.91
CA PRO A 42 12.74 3.28 -3.62
C PRO A 42 12.41 4.33 -2.55
N GLY A 43 11.33 5.08 -2.77
CA GLY A 43 10.94 6.24 -1.96
C GLY A 43 9.81 5.94 -0.98
N SER A 44 9.28 6.99 -0.35
CA SER A 44 8.19 6.85 0.62
C SER A 44 6.89 6.28 0.03
N GLY A 45 6.59 6.52 -1.25
CA GLY A 45 5.41 5.94 -1.92
C GLY A 45 5.54 4.42 -2.06
N SER A 46 6.71 3.97 -2.49
CA SER A 46 7.09 2.56 -2.56
C SER A 46 7.04 1.91 -1.17
N ALA A 47 7.50 2.61 -0.12
CA ALA A 47 7.40 2.14 1.25
C ALA A 47 5.94 1.98 1.72
N ALA A 48 5.06 2.92 1.38
CA ALA A 48 3.63 2.82 1.68
C ALA A 48 3.00 1.59 0.98
N ALA A 49 3.31 1.36 -0.30
CA ALA A 49 2.85 0.18 -1.02
C ALA A 49 3.37 -1.12 -0.39
N LEU A 50 4.64 -1.16 0.06
CA LEU A 50 5.23 -2.32 0.71
C LEU A 50 4.53 -2.69 2.03
N LEU A 51 4.18 -1.69 2.85
CA LEU A 51 3.40 -1.89 4.08
C LEU A 51 2.03 -2.53 3.77
N SER A 52 1.37 -2.07 2.71
CA SER A 52 0.09 -2.62 2.26
C SER A 52 0.23 -4.04 1.69
N ILE A 53 1.32 -4.35 0.99
CA ILE A 53 1.62 -5.73 0.55
C ILE A 53 1.81 -6.66 1.74
N LEU A 54 2.51 -6.20 2.79
CA LEU A 54 2.66 -6.98 4.03
C LEU A 54 1.28 -7.26 4.67
N SER A 55 0.42 -6.24 4.77
CA SER A 55 -0.95 -6.41 5.26
C SER A 55 -1.72 -7.46 4.46
N ALA A 56 -1.68 -7.37 3.12
CA ALA A 56 -2.30 -8.34 2.21
C ALA A 56 -1.83 -9.78 2.48
N LYS A 57 -0.53 -10.00 2.69
CA LYS A 57 0.01 -11.34 2.98
C LYS A 57 -0.43 -11.85 4.35
N MET A 58 -0.45 -11.00 5.38
CA MET A 58 -0.94 -11.39 6.70
C MET A 58 -2.42 -11.78 6.67
N ILE A 59 -3.27 -11.05 5.94
CA ILE A 59 -4.69 -11.39 5.80
C ILE A 59 -4.86 -12.76 5.11
N ILE A 60 -4.11 -13.01 4.03
CA ILE A 60 -4.13 -14.31 3.35
C ILE A 60 -3.76 -15.44 4.32
N THR A 61 -2.70 -15.27 5.11
CA THR A 61 -2.27 -16.27 6.11
C THR A 61 -3.41 -16.58 7.09
N VAL A 62 -4.07 -15.56 7.64
CA VAL A 62 -5.19 -15.75 8.57
C VAL A 62 -6.36 -16.45 7.88
N CYS A 63 -6.73 -16.05 6.66
CA CYS A 63 -7.79 -16.70 5.89
C CYS A 63 -7.50 -18.18 5.63
N GLU A 64 -6.27 -18.50 5.21
CA GLU A 64 -5.85 -19.88 4.91
C GLU A 64 -5.89 -20.76 6.15
N ILE A 65 -5.34 -20.30 7.27
CA ILE A 65 -5.36 -21.06 8.53
C ILE A 65 -6.80 -21.22 9.01
N SER A 66 -7.60 -20.14 9.02
CA SER A 66 -8.97 -20.15 9.55
C SER A 66 -9.91 -21.05 8.73
N THR A 67 -9.69 -21.18 7.42
CA THR A 67 -10.48 -22.09 6.56
C THR A 67 -10.29 -23.56 6.91
N THR A 68 -9.19 -23.92 7.59
CA THR A 68 -8.96 -25.29 8.08
C THR A 68 -9.66 -25.60 9.40
N LYS A 69 -10.27 -24.59 10.05
CA LYS A 69 -10.85 -24.71 11.39
C LYS A 69 -12.36 -24.83 11.33
N HIS A 70 -12.87 -25.88 11.97
CA HIS A 70 -14.31 -26.15 12.07
C HIS A 70 -15.06 -25.04 12.82
N GLU A 71 -14.47 -24.49 13.88
CA GLU A 71 -15.07 -23.36 14.62
C GLU A 71 -15.28 -22.09 13.78
N CYS A 72 -14.56 -21.95 12.65
CA CYS A 72 -14.67 -20.82 11.73
C CYS A 72 -15.53 -21.10 10.49
N GLU A 73 -16.21 -22.25 10.41
CA GLU A 73 -16.95 -22.71 9.21
C GLU A 73 -17.96 -21.69 8.68
N LYS A 74 -18.63 -20.97 9.59
CA LYS A 74 -19.62 -19.92 9.25
C LYS A 74 -19.04 -18.80 8.38
N SER A 75 -17.73 -18.55 8.45
CA SER A 75 -17.04 -17.46 7.75
C SER A 75 -16.14 -17.92 6.61
N HIS A 76 -16.11 -19.23 6.28
CA HIS A 76 -15.25 -19.76 5.22
C HIS A 76 -15.50 -19.10 3.85
N LYS A 77 -16.76 -18.76 3.53
CA LYS A 77 -17.09 -18.07 2.28
C LYS A 77 -16.47 -16.67 2.22
N ASP A 78 -16.47 -15.95 3.34
CA ASP A 78 -15.89 -14.62 3.43
C ASP A 78 -14.37 -14.69 3.28
N PHE A 79 -13.71 -15.66 3.94
CA PHE A 79 -12.26 -15.87 3.79
C PHE A 79 -11.87 -16.23 2.36
N GLY A 80 -12.67 -17.07 1.69
CA GLY A 80 -12.48 -17.40 0.28
C GLY A 80 -12.57 -16.15 -0.60
N PHE A 81 -13.61 -15.34 -0.42
CA PHE A 81 -13.78 -14.08 -1.16
C PHE A 81 -12.63 -13.10 -0.93
N ILE A 82 -12.26 -12.86 0.33
CA ILE A 82 -11.16 -11.96 0.72
C ILE A 82 -9.85 -12.43 0.08
N SER A 83 -9.53 -13.72 0.22
CA SER A 83 -8.30 -14.31 -0.34
C SER A 83 -8.23 -14.13 -1.85
N VAL A 84 -9.33 -14.35 -2.57
CA VAL A 84 -9.41 -14.15 -4.02
C VAL A 84 -9.22 -12.68 -4.39
N GLN A 85 -9.91 -11.74 -3.72
CA GLN A 85 -9.72 -10.31 -4.00
C GLN A 85 -8.28 -9.87 -3.79
N ILE A 86 -7.63 -10.36 -2.73
CA ILE A 86 -6.24 -9.99 -2.45
C ILE A 86 -5.30 -10.59 -3.50
N LYS A 87 -5.38 -11.90 -3.76
CA LYS A 87 -4.45 -12.61 -4.65
C LYS A 87 -4.58 -12.16 -6.11
N GLU A 88 -5.79 -11.89 -6.57
CA GLU A 88 -6.03 -11.62 -8.00
C GLU A 88 -6.04 -10.14 -8.35
N LYS A 89 -6.28 -9.24 -7.39
CA LYS A 89 -6.44 -7.81 -7.66
C LYS A 89 -5.53 -6.94 -6.82
N ILE A 90 -5.67 -6.99 -5.49
CA ILE A 90 -5.07 -5.99 -4.60
C ILE A 90 -3.55 -6.14 -4.53
N GLU A 91 -3.05 -7.33 -4.24
CA GLU A 91 -1.61 -7.54 -4.07
C GLU A 91 -0.83 -7.35 -5.38
N PRO A 92 -1.26 -7.92 -6.54
CA PRO A 92 -0.60 -7.62 -7.81
C PRO A 92 -0.56 -6.13 -8.14
N ARG A 93 -1.66 -5.40 -7.89
CA ARG A 93 -1.71 -3.97 -8.15
C ARG A 93 -0.81 -3.17 -7.22
N LEU A 94 -0.74 -3.52 -5.93
CA LEU A 94 0.20 -2.89 -4.99
C LEU A 94 1.66 -3.11 -5.40
N ARG A 95 2.02 -4.28 -5.92
CA ARG A 95 3.37 -4.53 -6.47
C ARG A 95 3.66 -3.65 -7.66
N GLU A 96 2.69 -3.49 -8.55
CA GLU A 96 2.84 -2.61 -9.71
C GLU A 96 3.00 -1.15 -9.26
N LEU A 97 2.17 -0.67 -8.35
CA LEU A 97 2.24 0.68 -7.78
C LEU A 97 3.58 0.96 -7.09
N PHE A 98 4.13 -0.05 -6.40
CA PHE A 98 5.47 0.02 -5.82
C PHE A 98 6.54 0.32 -6.88
N GLU A 99 6.55 -0.44 -7.98
CA GLU A 99 7.56 -0.28 -9.04
C GLU A 99 7.35 1.01 -9.84
N LEU A 100 6.09 1.38 -10.08
CA LEU A 100 5.72 2.62 -10.76
C LEU A 100 6.17 3.85 -9.96
N ASP A 101 5.88 3.89 -8.65
CA ASP A 101 6.35 4.98 -7.78
C ASP A 101 7.87 5.06 -7.75
N ALA A 102 8.55 3.92 -7.54
CA ALA A 102 10.00 3.87 -7.48
C ALA A 102 10.65 4.42 -8.76
N LYS A 103 10.14 4.02 -9.93
CA LYS A 103 10.67 4.44 -11.23
C LYS A 103 10.36 5.91 -11.53
N ASP A 104 9.10 6.31 -11.40
CA ASP A 104 8.66 7.62 -11.89
C ASP A 104 9.06 8.73 -10.91
N PHE A 105 9.13 8.46 -9.60
CA PHE A 105 9.64 9.43 -8.64
C PHE A 105 11.15 9.65 -8.78
N GLU A 106 11.94 8.61 -9.09
CA GLU A 106 13.35 8.78 -9.45
C GLU A 106 13.48 9.75 -10.63
N LYS A 107 12.63 9.59 -11.64
CA LYS A 107 12.60 10.48 -12.80
C LYS A 107 12.19 11.91 -12.46
N VAL A 108 11.23 12.11 -11.55
CA VAL A 108 10.89 13.44 -11.03
C VAL A 108 12.12 14.11 -10.43
N VAL A 109 12.90 13.39 -9.62
CA VAL A 109 14.14 13.91 -9.00
C VAL A 109 15.19 14.23 -10.06
N GLU A 110 15.41 13.34 -11.04
CA GLU A 110 16.33 13.61 -12.16
C GLU A 110 15.99 14.90 -12.92
N LEU A 111 14.70 15.11 -13.23
CA LEU A 111 14.23 16.30 -13.94
C LEU A 111 14.47 17.57 -13.13
N ARG A 112 14.25 17.53 -11.81
CA ARG A 112 14.55 18.65 -10.91
C ARG A 112 16.05 18.95 -10.88
N VAL A 113 16.90 17.93 -10.80
CA VAL A 113 18.36 18.11 -10.85
C VAL A 113 18.79 18.72 -12.20
N LYS A 114 18.23 18.27 -13.33
CA LYS A 114 18.51 18.85 -14.65
C LYS A 114 18.06 20.29 -14.76
N ARG A 115 16.87 20.62 -14.25
CA ARG A 115 16.37 22.00 -14.16
C ARG A 115 17.34 22.88 -13.39
N ASP A 116 17.80 22.43 -12.23
CA ASP A 116 18.64 23.24 -11.35
C ASP A 116 20.04 23.47 -11.94
N LYS A 117 20.54 22.52 -12.74
CA LYS A 117 21.82 22.62 -13.45
C LYS A 117 21.78 23.37 -14.78
N SER A 118 20.63 23.47 -15.45
CA SER A 118 20.55 24.15 -16.75
C SER A 118 20.80 25.66 -16.58
N HIS A 119 21.35 26.31 -17.61
CA HIS A 119 21.48 27.77 -17.69
C HIS A 119 20.49 28.38 -18.70
N ASP A 120 19.84 27.55 -19.51
CA ASP A 120 18.85 27.98 -20.50
C ASP A 120 17.45 28.07 -19.87
N SER A 121 16.77 29.19 -20.07
CA SER A 121 15.47 29.45 -19.45
C SER A 121 14.36 28.58 -20.03
N ALA A 122 14.41 28.24 -21.32
CA ALA A 122 13.42 27.39 -21.96
C ALA A 122 13.56 25.93 -21.50
N GLU A 123 14.78 25.43 -21.34
CA GLU A 123 15.07 24.12 -20.76
C GLU A 123 14.62 24.01 -19.31
N LYS A 124 14.91 25.03 -18.47
CA LYS A 124 14.41 25.07 -17.09
C LYS A 124 12.91 24.97 -17.04
N ALA A 125 12.22 25.75 -17.87
CA ALA A 125 10.76 25.75 -17.93
C ALA A 125 10.23 24.38 -18.37
N ARG A 126 10.87 23.74 -19.37
CA ARG A 126 10.52 22.39 -19.83
C ARG A 126 10.69 21.35 -18.72
N PHE A 127 11.88 21.22 -18.15
CA PHE A 127 12.13 20.24 -17.07
C PHE A 127 11.24 20.48 -15.85
N SER A 128 10.94 21.73 -15.52
CA SER A 128 10.00 22.05 -14.45
C SER A 128 8.59 21.53 -14.76
N ARG A 129 8.06 21.75 -15.98
CA ARG A 129 6.75 21.24 -16.37
C ARG A 129 6.71 19.72 -16.35
N ASP A 130 7.68 19.08 -17.00
CA ASP A 130 7.75 17.61 -17.08
C ASP A 130 7.83 16.98 -15.68
N SER A 131 8.58 17.59 -14.76
CA SER A 131 8.68 17.09 -13.37
C SER A 131 7.38 17.24 -12.58
N LEU A 132 6.54 18.22 -12.90
CA LEU A 132 5.25 18.43 -12.25
C LEU A 132 4.19 17.51 -12.84
N ASP A 133 4.17 17.32 -14.17
CA ASP A 133 3.25 16.39 -14.84
C ASP A 133 3.48 14.95 -14.34
N LEU A 134 4.75 14.55 -14.17
CA LEU A 134 5.08 13.23 -13.63
C LEU A 134 4.78 13.13 -12.11
N LEU A 135 4.87 14.23 -11.37
CA LEU A 135 4.49 14.25 -9.96
C LEU A 135 2.97 14.11 -9.78
N GLU A 136 2.15 14.67 -10.66
CA GLU A 136 0.69 14.42 -10.66
C GLU A 136 0.42 12.92 -10.82
N THR A 137 1.09 12.28 -11.78
CA THR A 137 1.01 10.84 -12.03
C THR A 137 1.42 10.00 -10.81
N ALA A 138 2.57 10.32 -10.19
CA ALA A 138 3.02 9.63 -8.97
C ALA A 138 2.08 9.85 -7.77
N THR A 139 1.40 10.99 -7.72
CA THR A 139 0.39 11.28 -6.69
C THR A 139 -0.85 10.42 -6.87
N ASP A 140 -1.27 10.16 -8.11
CA ASP A 140 -2.38 9.25 -8.40
C ASP A 140 -2.07 7.82 -7.95
N TYR A 141 -0.83 7.35 -8.13
CA TYR A 141 -0.40 6.05 -7.59
C TYR A 141 -0.57 5.99 -6.08
N THR A 142 -0.14 7.05 -5.39
CA THR A 142 -0.20 7.13 -3.93
C THR A 142 -1.65 7.16 -3.43
N PHE A 143 -2.54 7.87 -4.13
CA PHE A 143 -3.97 7.81 -3.84
C PHE A 143 -4.53 6.39 -3.97
N GLU A 144 -4.14 5.67 -5.02
CA GLU A 144 -4.58 4.28 -5.20
C GLU A 144 -4.04 3.35 -4.12
N VAL A 145 -2.79 3.52 -3.68
CA VAL A 145 -2.24 2.81 -2.52
C VAL A 145 -3.10 3.07 -1.28
N ALA A 146 -3.52 4.31 -1.01
CA ALA A 146 -4.40 4.62 0.11
C ALA A 146 -5.73 3.87 0.02
N ASP A 147 -6.37 3.89 -1.15
CA ASP A 147 -7.66 3.25 -1.41
C ASP A 147 -7.58 1.72 -1.20
N LEU A 148 -6.54 1.08 -1.72
CA LEU A 148 -6.29 -0.36 -1.52
C LEU A 148 -5.96 -0.69 -0.06
N SER A 149 -5.24 0.18 0.63
CA SER A 149 -4.90 0.01 2.04
C SER A 149 -6.13 0.08 2.95
N PHE A 150 -7.11 0.92 2.63
CA PHE A 150 -8.40 0.91 3.33
C PHE A 150 -9.12 -0.43 3.17
N LEU A 151 -9.13 -0.99 1.96
CA LEU A 151 -9.78 -2.28 1.72
C LEU A 151 -9.10 -3.40 2.53
N LEU A 152 -7.77 -3.37 2.60
CA LEU A 152 -7.00 -4.30 3.43
C LEU A 152 -7.27 -4.09 4.92
N MET A 153 -7.44 -2.87 5.40
CA MET A 153 -7.77 -2.60 6.80
C MET A 153 -9.14 -3.16 7.17
N GLU A 154 -10.15 -3.02 6.29
CA GLU A 154 -11.47 -3.63 6.47
C GLU A 154 -11.40 -5.16 6.50
N TYR A 155 -10.63 -5.77 5.60
CA TYR A 155 -10.40 -7.21 5.62
C TYR A 155 -9.63 -7.66 6.85
N GLY A 156 -8.64 -6.89 7.30
CA GLY A 156 -7.88 -7.11 8.53
C GLY A 156 -8.79 -7.16 9.76
N ILE A 157 -9.72 -6.20 9.89
CA ILE A 157 -10.74 -6.19 10.93
C ILE A 157 -11.64 -7.43 10.83
N THR A 158 -12.09 -7.76 9.62
CA THR A 158 -12.96 -8.92 9.39
C THR A 158 -12.29 -10.23 9.84
N VAL A 159 -11.03 -10.45 9.47
CA VAL A 159 -10.29 -11.68 9.85
C VAL A 159 -9.84 -11.67 11.30
N PHE A 160 -9.75 -10.50 11.95
CA PHE A 160 -9.55 -10.41 13.38
C PHE A 160 -10.79 -10.90 14.15
N GLU A 161 -11.97 -10.45 13.74
CA GLU A 161 -13.23 -10.72 14.41
C GLU A 161 -13.69 -12.16 14.22
N HIS A 162 -13.58 -12.67 12.99
CA HIS A 162 -14.19 -13.95 12.59
C HIS A 162 -13.17 -15.07 12.33
N GLY A 163 -11.89 -14.71 12.17
CA GLY A 163 -10.82 -15.68 11.97
C GLY A 163 -10.53 -16.51 13.21
N TRP A 164 -9.64 -17.48 13.06
CA TRP A 164 -9.26 -18.35 14.16
C TRP A 164 -8.53 -17.56 15.25
N HIS A 165 -9.05 -17.61 16.47
CA HIS A 165 -8.58 -16.81 17.60
C HIS A 165 -7.07 -16.94 17.86
N ALA A 166 -6.50 -18.13 17.67
CA ALA A 166 -5.09 -18.39 17.92
C ALA A 166 -4.11 -17.66 16.98
N VAL A 167 -4.60 -17.11 15.85
CA VAL A 167 -3.79 -16.32 14.91
C VAL A 167 -4.19 -14.84 14.89
N ARG A 168 -4.94 -14.36 15.90
CA ARG A 168 -5.32 -12.93 16.00
C ARG A 168 -4.12 -11.97 16.05
N GLY A 169 -2.94 -12.45 16.47
CA GLY A 169 -1.70 -11.69 16.36
C GLY A 169 -1.38 -11.29 14.91
N ASP A 170 -1.54 -12.22 13.97
CA ASP A 170 -1.35 -11.98 12.54
C ASP A 170 -2.39 -10.99 12.00
N SER A 171 -3.65 -11.12 12.44
CA SER A 171 -4.71 -10.15 12.13
C SER A 171 -4.34 -8.74 12.63
N GLY A 172 -3.81 -8.62 13.85
CA GLY A 172 -3.37 -7.35 14.42
C GLY A 172 -2.21 -6.69 13.63
N VAL A 173 -1.23 -7.49 13.20
CA VAL A 173 -0.16 -7.01 12.31
C VAL A 173 -0.74 -6.53 10.97
N SER A 174 -1.71 -7.26 10.41
CA SER A 174 -2.33 -6.87 9.14
C SER A 174 -3.05 -5.52 9.20
N ILE A 175 -3.80 -5.27 10.28
CA ILE A 175 -4.51 -4.01 10.53
C ILE A 175 -3.49 -2.87 10.69
N SER A 176 -2.44 -3.09 11.49
CA SER A 176 -1.40 -2.10 11.76
C SER A 176 -0.63 -1.72 10.49
N ALA A 177 -0.29 -2.70 9.66
CA ALA A 177 0.40 -2.50 8.40
C ALA A 177 -0.47 -1.72 7.39
N ALA A 178 -1.77 -2.06 7.28
CA ALA A 178 -2.71 -1.32 6.43
C ALA A 178 -2.87 0.13 6.90
N MET A 179 -3.03 0.36 8.20
CA MET A 179 -3.13 1.71 8.78
C MET A 179 -1.88 2.54 8.49
N SER A 180 -0.70 1.92 8.61
CA SER A 180 0.57 2.58 8.25
C SER A 180 0.61 2.94 6.76
N GLY A 181 0.17 2.05 5.86
CA GLY A 181 0.05 2.34 4.43
C GLY A 181 -0.86 3.53 4.12
N ILE A 182 -2.01 3.64 4.79
CA ILE A 182 -2.94 4.77 4.65
C ILE A 182 -2.30 6.07 5.14
N MET A 183 -1.74 6.08 6.35
CA MET A 183 -1.13 7.27 6.95
C MET A 183 0.07 7.77 6.14
N SER A 184 0.93 6.85 5.69
CA SER A 184 2.05 7.18 4.80
C SER A 184 1.55 7.79 3.49
N SER A 185 0.51 7.22 2.88
CA SER A 185 -0.07 7.75 1.64
C SER A 185 -0.62 9.17 1.83
N ILE A 186 -1.35 9.43 2.93
CA ILE A 186 -1.85 10.77 3.27
C ILE A 186 -0.71 11.78 3.39
N PHE A 187 0.38 11.41 4.06
CA PHE A 187 1.55 12.28 4.22
C PHE A 187 2.17 12.65 2.86
N ILE A 188 2.37 11.65 2.00
CA ILE A 188 2.99 11.81 0.68
C ILE A 188 2.10 12.64 -0.24
N ILE A 189 0.80 12.35 -0.28
CA ILE A 189 -0.18 13.13 -1.05
C ILE A 189 -0.13 14.59 -0.63
N ASN A 190 -0.15 14.89 0.68
CA ASN A 190 -0.04 16.27 1.17
C ASN A 190 1.22 16.99 0.65
N LEU A 191 2.38 16.33 0.71
CA LEU A 191 3.64 16.89 0.22
C LEU A 191 3.62 17.13 -1.29
N ASN A 192 3.04 16.21 -2.06
CA ASN A 192 2.92 16.35 -3.50
C ASN A 192 1.94 17.46 -3.88
N LEU A 193 0.74 17.50 -3.27
CA LEU A 193 -0.24 18.56 -3.50
C LEU A 193 0.31 19.95 -3.13
N LYS A 194 1.09 20.05 -2.04
CA LYS A 194 1.80 21.28 -1.68
C LYS A 194 2.79 21.71 -2.77
N THR A 195 3.52 20.76 -3.36
CA THR A 195 4.43 21.03 -4.48
C THR A 195 3.66 21.44 -5.74
N LEU A 196 2.48 20.86 -5.95
CA LEU A 196 1.59 21.09 -7.08
C LEU A 196 0.65 22.29 -6.89
N THR A 197 0.84 23.13 -5.86
CA THR A 197 -0.15 24.15 -5.45
C THR A 197 -0.57 25.14 -6.55
N ARG A 198 0.24 25.31 -7.60
CA ARG A 198 -0.04 26.20 -8.75
C ARG A 198 -0.70 25.47 -9.94
N ARG A 199 -1.03 24.19 -9.78
CA ARG A 199 -1.68 23.33 -10.78
C ARG A 199 -3.13 23.11 -10.35
N ASN A 200 -4.05 23.07 -11.32
CA ASN A 200 -5.46 22.76 -11.06
C ASN A 200 -5.61 21.39 -10.38
N TYR A 201 -4.72 20.43 -10.70
CA TYR A 201 -4.66 19.12 -10.06
C TYR A 201 -4.71 19.21 -8.52
N ALA A 202 -4.02 20.18 -7.90
CA ALA A 202 -3.99 20.31 -6.45
C ALA A 202 -5.34 20.74 -5.87
N SER A 203 -6.03 21.70 -6.49
CA SER A 203 -7.37 22.11 -6.07
C SER A 203 -8.41 21.02 -6.32
N ASP A 204 -8.28 20.30 -7.43
CA ASP A 204 -9.22 19.26 -7.84
C ASP A 204 -9.17 18.04 -6.90
N ASN A 205 -7.98 17.73 -6.36
CA ASN A 205 -7.77 16.56 -5.49
C ASN A 205 -7.83 16.87 -3.98
N LEU A 206 -7.96 18.13 -3.57
CA LEU A 206 -8.02 18.48 -2.14
C LEU A 206 -9.20 17.80 -1.43
N LYS A 207 -10.37 17.75 -2.08
CA LYS A 207 -11.55 17.06 -1.54
C LYS A 207 -11.34 15.55 -1.41
N ARG A 208 -10.61 14.94 -2.35
CA ARG A 208 -10.26 13.52 -2.30
C ARG A 208 -9.38 13.22 -1.08
N LEU A 209 -8.36 14.05 -0.85
CA LEU A 209 -7.51 13.94 0.33
C LEU A 209 -8.29 14.11 1.64
N GLN A 210 -9.16 15.11 1.73
CA GLN A 210 -10.02 15.32 2.90
C GLN A 210 -10.95 14.13 3.17
N SER A 211 -11.51 13.54 2.11
CA SER A 211 -12.34 12.34 2.24
C SER A 211 -11.55 11.15 2.77
N ILE A 212 -10.30 10.97 2.34
CA ILE A 212 -9.41 9.92 2.84
C ILE A 212 -9.09 10.15 4.33
N GLN A 213 -8.80 11.39 4.73
CA GLN A 213 -8.52 11.71 6.14
C GLN A 213 -9.72 11.41 7.04
N LYS A 214 -10.92 11.81 6.62
CA LYS A 214 -12.15 11.49 7.34
C LYS A 214 -12.39 9.98 7.43
N LYS A 215 -12.19 9.25 6.34
CA LYS A 215 -12.33 7.79 6.34
C LYS A 215 -11.32 7.12 7.28
N LEU A 216 -10.09 7.65 7.38
CA LEU A 216 -9.09 7.18 8.35
C LEU A 216 -9.58 7.38 9.79
N GLU A 217 -10.14 8.55 10.10
CA GLU A 217 -10.70 8.85 11.42
C GLU A 217 -11.79 7.87 11.84
N GLU A 218 -12.64 7.45 10.90
CA GLU A 218 -13.70 6.48 11.15
C GLU A 218 -13.17 5.06 11.34
N ILE A 219 -12.31 4.58 10.43
CA ILE A 219 -11.85 3.18 10.48
C ILE A 219 -10.82 2.92 11.58
N GLN A 220 -10.00 3.92 11.97
CA GLN A 220 -9.01 3.75 13.03
C GLN A 220 -9.65 3.43 14.39
N ILE A 221 -10.87 3.93 14.63
CA ILE A 221 -11.61 3.64 15.87
C ILE A 221 -11.93 2.14 15.93
N ARG A 222 -12.46 1.58 14.83
CA ARG A 222 -12.77 0.15 14.73
C ARG A 222 -11.50 -0.71 14.86
N ALA A 223 -10.43 -0.33 14.17
CA ALA A 223 -9.15 -1.02 14.27
C ALA A 223 -8.56 -0.99 15.68
N PHE A 224 -8.65 0.15 16.37
CA PHE A 224 -8.18 0.28 17.74
C PHE A 224 -9.02 -0.58 18.70
N SER A 225 -10.33 -0.70 18.47
CA SER A 225 -11.18 -1.60 19.25
C SER A 225 -10.70 -3.05 19.19
N CYS A 226 -10.24 -3.54 18.04
CA CYS A 226 -9.62 -4.87 17.91
C CYS A 226 -8.42 -5.04 18.85
N VAL A 227 -7.52 -4.04 18.92
CA VAL A 227 -6.35 -4.08 19.80
C VAL A 227 -6.76 -4.10 21.28
N THR A 228 -7.74 -3.26 21.65
CA THR A 228 -8.21 -3.19 23.04
C THR A 228 -8.98 -4.44 23.48
N ALA A 229 -9.66 -5.13 22.55
CA ALA A 229 -10.37 -6.37 22.84
C ALA A 229 -9.43 -7.46 23.37
N ILE A 230 -8.25 -7.64 22.74
CA ILE A 230 -7.23 -8.58 23.23
C ILE A 230 -6.77 -8.21 24.64
N SER A 231 -6.62 -6.91 24.91
CA SER A 231 -6.17 -6.45 26.24
C SER A 231 -7.19 -6.78 27.32
N SER A 232 -8.49 -6.58 27.04
CA SER A 232 -9.56 -6.97 27.97
C SER A 232 -9.61 -8.48 28.17
N GLU A 233 -9.61 -9.27 27.10
CA GLU A 233 -9.61 -10.74 27.16
C GLU A 233 -8.42 -11.29 27.98
N SER A 234 -7.25 -10.66 27.82
CA SER A 234 -6.04 -11.01 28.57
C SER A 234 -6.17 -10.70 30.05
N LEU A 235 -6.69 -9.52 30.40
CA LEU A 235 -6.91 -9.12 31.80
C LEU A 235 -7.90 -10.05 32.50
N ASP A 236 -9.01 -10.36 31.86
CA ASP A 236 -10.04 -11.25 32.40
C ASP A 236 -9.46 -12.65 32.65
N SER A 237 -8.67 -13.17 31.69
CA SER A 237 -8.02 -14.48 31.81
C SER A 237 -7.00 -14.54 32.97
N ILE A 238 -6.20 -13.47 33.14
CA ILE A 238 -5.23 -13.38 34.24
C ILE A 238 -5.95 -13.31 35.59
N GLN A 239 -6.99 -12.48 35.70
CA GLN A 239 -7.79 -12.38 36.94
C GLN A 239 -8.45 -13.70 37.30
N LEU A 240 -8.97 -14.44 36.31
CA LEU A 240 -9.57 -15.75 36.52
C LEU A 240 -8.58 -16.78 37.06
N GLU A 241 -7.32 -16.78 36.60
CA GLU A 241 -6.30 -17.68 37.16
C GLU A 241 -5.87 -17.29 38.57
N LEU A 242 -5.70 -15.99 38.84
CA LEU A 242 -5.38 -15.51 40.19
C LEU A 242 -6.46 -15.88 41.22
N LEU A 243 -7.72 -16.00 40.80
CA LEU A 243 -8.83 -16.44 41.66
C LEU A 243 -8.88 -17.95 41.87
N LYS A 244 -8.26 -18.77 41.02
CA LYS A 244 -8.17 -20.23 41.21
C LYS A 244 -7.07 -20.63 42.19
N ASP A 245 -6.04 -19.79 42.30
CA ASP A 245 -4.87 -20.00 43.18
C ASP A 245 -5.06 -19.40 44.59
N ALA A 246 -6.20 -18.75 44.87
CA ALA A 246 -6.55 -18.11 46.14
C ALA A 246 -7.54 -18.96 46.96
#